data_AF-A0A3N5KHZ3-F1
#
_entry.id   AF-A0A3N5KHZ3-F1
#
_cell.length_a   1.000
_cell.length_b   1.000
_cell.length_c   1.000
_cell.angle_alpha   90.00
_cell.angle_beta   90.00
_cell.angle_gamma   90.00
#
_symmetry.space_group_name_H-M   'P 1'
#
loop_
_entity.id
_entity.type
_entity.pdbx_description
1 polymer ?
#
loop_
_entity_poly.entity_id
_entity_poly.type
_entity_poly.pdbx_seq_one_letter_code
_entity_poly.pdbx_strand_id
1 'polypeptide(L)'
;SHMYLPILALIAAIVHASVVPFLTHLTSGVILLVLGVLVSIGGLARHHMIGLKKEALNVNVAINKMAQGQPKAFRDLVLDFVENRKPIAEIDAQVAKLDPGEQVIWREIRRMSDDVTKNFPREGGQTSKVLQFQSWRALHPIITVAFFAVLAWHVWDVLGGTQAAFGDEKTAFVASDSCSDCHSEIVEDWKLSSMAEAQTGTIMEAQLPITIGENQTLAETLGADQQAIFDSSAKSCINCHAPVGAPFAEDITALLPFDAEGSAADGGVAISGGNASVQSDGIGCISCHTQESPPAELAGFGPLPVASQGANNFGIQYGPLFEDPDPVPVPKHGMDPGNDDWWSTTVESSQLCGACHNVKVDVDGDGLSPIEVEAGSTEDSDGNFILDENELDDDDGGIDDIVLKTAYDEWQDYVAGFEARILDDPRNSLEAPLGCNDCHMPLPSDGDQPIVDFAPGLLSRPDRTYRSHMFVGVDYNLDVEHYEQSGFPDDALDRVLDARAALLESAVTLEVVDQGRNAGGQSVQTVTVQNNLLGHNFPTGFAFARQFWLEVTAETADGQQVCLARPSSGIDTPCGSGVLESAQEELRQCDPASI
;
A
#
# COMPACT_ATOMS: atom_id res chain seq x y z
N SER A 1 23.66 -34.46 -19.60
CA SER A 1 23.50 -33.82 -18.27
C SER A 1 23.68 -32.30 -18.33
N HIS A 2 24.79 -31.74 -18.84
CA HIS A 2 25.06 -30.29 -18.77
C HIS A 2 24.10 -29.35 -19.54
N MET A 3 23.30 -29.84 -20.50
CA MET A 3 22.31 -29.00 -21.21
C MET A 3 20.93 -28.99 -20.54
N TYR A 4 20.55 -30.11 -19.93
CA TYR A 4 19.21 -30.28 -19.37
C TYR A 4 19.10 -29.68 -17.97
N LEU A 5 20.19 -29.63 -17.20
CA LEU A 5 20.21 -29.04 -15.85
C LEU A 5 19.91 -27.52 -15.85
N PRO A 6 20.51 -26.69 -16.73
CA PRO A 6 20.17 -25.26 -16.80
C PRO A 6 18.73 -25.01 -17.26
N ILE A 7 18.23 -25.79 -18.22
CA ILE A 7 16.83 -25.68 -18.69
C ILE A 7 15.86 -26.04 -17.57
N LEU A 8 16.14 -27.12 -16.83
CA LEU A 8 15.32 -27.53 -15.69
C LEU A 8 15.39 -26.53 -14.54
N ALA A 9 16.55 -25.92 -14.30
CA ALA A 9 16.71 -24.82 -13.36
C ALA A 9 15.93 -23.56 -13.78
N LEU A 10 15.89 -23.25 -15.09
CA LEU A 10 15.08 -22.14 -15.62
C LEU A 10 13.58 -22.43 -15.49
N ILE A 11 13.14 -23.66 -15.76
CA ILE A 11 11.75 -24.08 -15.53
C ILE A 11 11.42 -23.98 -14.04
N ALA A 12 12.29 -24.47 -13.15
CA ALA A 12 12.10 -24.34 -11.70
C ALA A 12 12.05 -22.87 -11.26
N ALA A 13 12.88 -22.00 -11.84
CA ALA A 13 12.86 -20.57 -11.58
C ALA A 13 11.55 -19.91 -12.07
N ILE A 14 11.06 -20.29 -13.25
CA ILE A 14 9.76 -19.82 -13.78
C ILE A 14 8.60 -20.31 -12.90
N VAL A 15 8.65 -21.56 -12.45
CA VAL A 15 7.64 -22.11 -11.52
C VAL A 15 7.69 -21.37 -10.19
N HIS A 16 8.89 -21.17 -9.62
CA HIS A 16 9.08 -20.39 -8.38
C HIS A 16 8.54 -18.97 -8.52
N ALA A 17 8.89 -18.29 -9.61
CA ALA A 17 8.40 -16.97 -10.00
C ALA A 17 6.88 -16.89 -10.24
N SER A 18 6.25 -17.99 -10.66
CA SER A 18 4.80 -18.03 -10.85
C SER A 18 4.05 -18.27 -9.55
N VAL A 19 4.73 -18.69 -8.48
CA VAL A 19 4.13 -19.02 -7.17
C VAL A 19 4.46 -17.95 -6.12
N VAL A 20 5.58 -17.23 -6.29
CA VAL A 20 5.96 -16.09 -5.47
C VAL A 20 6.02 -14.88 -6.39
N PRO A 21 5.20 -13.84 -6.16
CA PRO A 21 5.16 -12.71 -7.08
C PRO A 21 6.49 -11.97 -7.19
N PHE A 22 6.76 -11.47 -8.38
CA PHE A 22 7.87 -10.55 -8.60
C PHE A 22 7.50 -9.19 -8.02
N LEU A 23 8.17 -8.81 -6.94
CA LEU A 23 8.12 -7.45 -6.43
C LEU A 23 8.58 -6.49 -7.54
N THR A 24 7.98 -5.30 -7.58
CA THR A 24 8.28 -4.29 -8.61
C THR A 24 9.72 -3.76 -8.53
N HIS A 25 10.39 -3.97 -7.39
CA HIS A 25 11.78 -3.58 -7.14
C HIS A 25 12.82 -4.62 -7.59
N LEU A 26 14.07 -4.19 -7.74
CA LEU A 26 15.19 -5.06 -8.13
C LEU A 26 15.51 -6.06 -7.00
N THR A 27 14.91 -7.25 -7.05
CA THR A 27 15.12 -8.29 -6.03
C THR A 27 16.29 -9.23 -6.35
N SER A 28 16.77 -9.91 -5.31
CA SER A 28 17.68 -11.05 -5.40
C SER A 28 17.20 -12.12 -6.40
N GLY A 29 15.89 -12.35 -6.47
CA GLY A 29 15.24 -13.26 -7.40
C GLY A 29 15.30 -12.80 -8.87
N VAL A 30 15.07 -11.51 -9.16
CA VAL A 30 15.17 -10.95 -10.52
C VAL A 30 16.60 -11.08 -11.06
N ILE A 31 17.60 -10.73 -10.24
CA ILE A 31 19.02 -10.87 -10.61
C ILE A 31 19.35 -12.35 -10.86
N LEU A 32 18.86 -13.24 -10.00
CA LEU A 32 19.06 -14.69 -10.15
C LEU A 32 18.45 -15.24 -11.44
N LEU A 33 17.26 -14.78 -11.83
CA LEU A 33 16.61 -15.17 -13.08
C LEU A 33 17.44 -14.73 -14.30
N VAL A 34 17.89 -13.47 -14.33
CA VAL A 34 18.76 -12.95 -15.40
C VAL A 34 20.05 -13.77 -15.50
N LEU A 35 20.71 -14.04 -14.37
CA LEU A 35 21.90 -14.89 -14.34
C LEU A 35 21.60 -16.32 -14.83
N GLY A 36 20.45 -16.90 -14.46
CA GLY A 36 20.01 -18.22 -14.91
C GLY A 36 19.82 -18.30 -16.44
N VAL A 37 19.24 -17.26 -17.05
CA VAL A 37 19.12 -17.13 -18.51
C VAL A 37 20.51 -17.06 -19.16
N LEU A 38 21.41 -16.23 -18.63
CA LEU A 38 22.78 -16.08 -19.16
C LEU A 38 23.60 -17.37 -19.05
N VAL A 39 23.49 -18.10 -17.92
CA VAL A 39 24.11 -19.42 -17.73
C VAL A 39 23.58 -20.42 -18.77
N SER A 40 22.27 -20.42 -19.02
CA SER A 40 21.62 -21.31 -19.99
C SER A 40 22.10 -21.04 -21.42
N ILE A 41 22.17 -19.76 -21.83
CA ILE A 41 22.72 -19.35 -23.13
C ILE A 41 24.19 -19.79 -23.26
N GLY A 42 25.01 -19.55 -22.22
CA GLY A 42 26.41 -19.98 -22.20
C GLY A 42 26.58 -21.50 -22.30
N GLY A 43 25.69 -22.27 -21.68
CA GLY A 43 25.65 -23.72 -21.74
C GLY A 43 25.34 -24.24 -23.15
N LEU A 44 24.34 -23.65 -23.81
CA LEU A 44 23.97 -23.97 -25.20
C LEU A 44 25.11 -23.63 -26.18
N ALA A 45 25.69 -22.44 -26.06
CA ALA A 45 26.84 -22.00 -26.86
C ALA A 45 28.04 -22.95 -26.71
N ARG A 46 28.35 -23.36 -25.46
CA ARG A 46 29.41 -24.33 -25.18
C ARG A 46 29.11 -25.69 -25.82
N HIS A 47 27.89 -26.20 -25.72
CA HIS A 47 27.52 -27.49 -26.31
C HIS A 47 27.62 -27.46 -27.84
N HIS A 48 27.08 -26.40 -28.46
CA HIS A 48 27.15 -26.21 -29.90
C HIS A 48 28.60 -26.17 -30.39
N MET A 49 29.50 -25.47 -29.68
CA MET A 49 30.93 -25.45 -30.00
C MET A 49 31.63 -26.79 -29.90
N ILE A 50 31.24 -27.64 -28.95
CA ILE A 50 31.76 -29.01 -28.85
C ILE A 50 31.29 -29.82 -30.06
N GLY A 51 30.03 -29.66 -30.48
CA GLY A 51 29.48 -30.24 -31.70
C GLY A 51 30.28 -29.86 -32.94
N LEU A 52 30.46 -28.55 -33.17
CA LEU A 52 31.22 -28.01 -34.30
C LEU A 52 32.68 -28.52 -34.32
N LYS A 53 33.36 -28.58 -33.17
CA LYS A 53 34.73 -29.12 -33.07
C LYS A 53 34.78 -30.62 -33.34
N LYS A 54 33.78 -31.39 -32.86
CA LYS A 54 33.70 -32.83 -33.09
C LYS A 54 33.41 -33.14 -34.55
N GLU A 55 32.53 -32.38 -35.19
CA GLU A 55 32.24 -32.47 -36.63
C GLU A 55 33.49 -32.20 -37.46
N ALA A 56 34.20 -31.10 -37.17
CA ALA A 56 35.47 -30.79 -37.82
C ALA A 56 36.51 -31.91 -37.67
N LEU A 57 36.63 -32.48 -36.47
CA LEU A 57 37.53 -33.62 -36.21
C LEU A 57 37.11 -34.87 -36.99
N ASN A 58 35.82 -35.21 -36.98
CA ASN A 58 35.28 -36.37 -37.69
C ASN A 58 35.49 -36.27 -39.20
N VAL A 59 35.28 -35.08 -39.77
CA VAL A 59 35.54 -34.82 -41.19
C VAL A 59 37.03 -35.00 -41.51
N ASN A 60 37.94 -34.48 -40.68
CA ASN A 60 39.38 -34.68 -40.89
C ASN A 60 39.76 -36.17 -40.81
N VAL A 61 39.17 -36.94 -39.89
CA VAL A 61 39.37 -38.40 -39.82
C VAL A 61 38.81 -39.11 -41.05
N ALA A 62 37.63 -38.70 -41.55
CA ALA A 62 37.01 -39.25 -42.75
C ALA A 62 37.86 -38.98 -44.01
N ILE A 63 38.37 -37.76 -44.17
CA ILE A 63 39.29 -37.38 -45.25
C ILE A 63 40.55 -38.26 -45.20
N ASN A 64 41.15 -38.43 -44.02
CA ASN A 64 42.33 -39.29 -43.86
C ASN A 64 42.04 -40.76 -44.21
N LYS A 65 40.87 -41.28 -43.84
CA LYS A 65 40.46 -42.66 -44.17
C LYS A 65 40.25 -42.84 -45.68
N MET A 66 39.67 -41.85 -46.36
CA MET A 66 39.53 -41.85 -47.83
C MET A 66 40.89 -41.79 -48.53
N ALA A 67 41.87 -41.08 -47.96
CA ALA A 67 43.21 -40.98 -48.52
C ALA A 67 44.07 -42.24 -48.29
N GLN A 68 43.91 -42.96 -47.18
CA GLN A 68 44.78 -44.12 -46.82
C GLN A 68 44.85 -45.21 -47.91
N GLY A 69 43.75 -45.44 -48.65
CA GLY A 69 43.68 -46.44 -49.72
C GLY A 69 44.16 -45.97 -51.10
N GLN A 70 44.62 -44.73 -51.23
CA GLN A 70 44.97 -44.11 -52.52
C GLN A 70 46.49 -44.11 -52.79
N PRO A 71 46.90 -43.94 -54.07
CA PRO A 71 48.30 -43.79 -54.46
C PRO A 71 49.01 -42.65 -53.72
N LYS A 72 50.33 -42.78 -53.55
CA LYS A 72 51.13 -41.81 -52.77
C LYS A 72 50.97 -40.37 -53.25
N ALA A 73 50.93 -40.15 -54.57
CA ALA A 73 50.74 -38.82 -55.16
C ALA A 73 49.42 -38.15 -54.74
N PHE A 74 48.32 -38.91 -54.67
CA PHE A 74 47.04 -38.41 -54.20
C PHE A 74 47.07 -38.09 -52.69
N ARG A 75 47.69 -38.97 -51.88
CA ARG A 75 47.82 -38.74 -50.43
C ARG A 75 48.62 -37.49 -50.11
N ASP A 76 49.70 -37.23 -50.86
CA ASP A 76 50.53 -36.04 -50.69
C ASP A 76 49.72 -34.76 -51.03
N LEU A 77 48.85 -34.80 -52.04
CA LEU A 77 47.93 -33.70 -52.38
C LEU A 77 46.85 -33.47 -51.32
N VAL A 78 46.29 -34.54 -50.74
CA VAL A 78 45.34 -34.43 -49.63
C VAL A 78 46.02 -33.85 -48.39
N LEU A 79 47.27 -34.21 -48.10
CA LEU A 79 48.05 -33.63 -47.01
C LEU A 79 48.32 -32.14 -47.27
N ASP A 80 48.76 -31.78 -48.49
CA ASP A 80 48.98 -30.39 -48.87
C ASP A 80 47.70 -29.54 -48.73
N PHE A 81 46.53 -30.12 -49.00
CA PHE A 81 45.24 -29.48 -48.81
C PHE A 81 44.82 -29.37 -47.35
N VAL A 82 44.92 -30.46 -46.59
CA VAL A 82 44.47 -30.49 -45.20
C VAL A 82 45.28 -29.55 -44.33
N GLU A 83 46.60 -29.49 -44.58
CA GLU A 83 47.54 -28.64 -43.86
C GLU A 83 47.72 -27.25 -44.49
N ASN A 84 46.96 -26.92 -45.53
CA ASN A 84 47.03 -25.64 -46.24
C ASN A 84 48.45 -25.26 -46.70
N ARG A 85 49.23 -26.23 -47.19
CA ARG A 85 50.61 -26.03 -47.66
C ARG A 85 50.68 -25.41 -49.06
N LYS A 86 49.61 -25.53 -49.85
CA LYS A 86 49.51 -25.02 -51.22
C LYS A 86 48.14 -24.40 -51.49
N PRO A 87 48.05 -23.40 -52.39
CA PRO A 87 46.76 -22.86 -52.83
C PRO A 87 45.87 -23.94 -53.45
N ILE A 88 44.58 -23.90 -53.13
CA ILE A 88 43.60 -24.88 -53.63
C ILE A 88 43.61 -25.02 -55.16
N ALA A 89 43.74 -23.88 -55.88
CA ALA A 89 43.77 -23.85 -57.33
C ALA A 89 44.95 -24.64 -57.91
N GLU A 90 46.08 -24.69 -57.19
CA GLU A 90 47.25 -25.46 -57.59
C GLU A 90 47.05 -26.96 -57.35
N ILE A 91 46.38 -27.32 -56.25
CA ILE A 91 46.03 -28.70 -55.91
C ILE A 91 44.98 -29.23 -56.90
N ASP A 92 43.92 -28.45 -57.18
CA ASP A 92 42.87 -28.79 -58.14
C ASP A 92 43.46 -29.02 -59.55
N ALA A 93 44.44 -28.20 -59.97
CA ALA A 93 45.14 -28.38 -61.25
C ALA A 93 46.02 -29.64 -61.30
N GLN A 94 46.53 -30.10 -60.15
CA GLN A 94 47.29 -31.34 -60.03
C GLN A 94 46.37 -32.57 -59.98
N VAL A 95 45.23 -32.47 -59.28
CA VAL A 95 44.22 -33.54 -59.24
C VAL A 95 43.53 -33.74 -60.60
N ALA A 96 43.36 -32.69 -61.41
CA ALA A 96 42.81 -32.81 -62.76
C ALA A 96 43.66 -33.72 -63.70
N LYS A 97 44.90 -34.02 -63.33
CA LYS A 97 45.82 -34.91 -64.07
C LYS A 97 45.81 -36.36 -63.56
N LEU A 98 45.07 -36.65 -62.48
CA LEU A 98 44.95 -37.96 -61.86
C LEU A 98 43.84 -38.81 -62.50
N ASP A 99 43.74 -40.08 -62.12
CA ASP A 99 42.73 -41.01 -62.65
C ASP A 99 41.29 -40.51 -62.35
N PRO A 100 40.30 -40.73 -63.24
CA PRO A 100 38.92 -40.34 -62.98
C PRO A 100 38.35 -40.82 -61.64
N GLY A 101 38.78 -41.98 -61.13
CA GLY A 101 38.40 -42.48 -59.80
C GLY A 101 38.93 -41.61 -58.66
N GLU A 102 40.16 -41.12 -58.76
CA GLU A 102 40.80 -40.22 -57.79
C GLU A 102 40.14 -38.83 -57.81
N GLN A 103 39.74 -38.36 -58.99
CA GLN A 103 38.99 -37.10 -59.15
C GLN A 103 37.60 -37.13 -58.49
N VAL A 104 36.93 -38.29 -58.48
CA VAL A 104 35.66 -38.47 -57.75
C VAL A 104 35.88 -38.37 -56.24
N ILE A 105 36.91 -39.04 -55.72
CA ILE A 105 37.25 -39.02 -54.30
C ILE A 105 37.65 -37.61 -53.86
N TRP A 106 38.40 -36.88 -54.70
CA TRP A 106 38.77 -35.49 -54.44
C TRP A 106 37.56 -34.56 -54.32
N ARG A 107 36.55 -34.69 -55.21
CA ARG A 107 35.32 -33.90 -55.12
C ARG A 107 34.59 -34.13 -53.80
N GLU A 108 34.58 -35.37 -53.32
CA GLU A 108 33.96 -35.71 -52.03
C GLU A 108 34.78 -35.15 -50.84
N ILE A 109 36.11 -35.19 -50.91
CA ILE A 109 37.00 -34.55 -49.93
C ILE A 109 36.79 -33.03 -49.90
N ARG A 110 36.65 -32.37 -51.05
CA ARG A 110 36.35 -30.93 -51.16
C ARG A 110 35.01 -30.61 -50.53
N ARG A 111 33.96 -31.37 -50.88
CA ARG A 111 32.61 -31.19 -50.33
C ARG A 111 32.58 -31.28 -48.81
N MET A 112 33.16 -32.35 -48.25
CA MET A 112 33.22 -32.51 -46.79
C MET A 112 34.07 -31.41 -46.12
N SER A 113 35.16 -30.99 -46.76
CA SER A 113 36.01 -29.94 -46.23
C SER A 113 35.35 -28.57 -46.27
N ASP A 114 34.57 -28.25 -47.30
CA ASP A 114 33.88 -26.96 -47.43
C ASP A 114 32.87 -26.78 -46.29
N ASP A 115 32.22 -27.85 -45.83
CA ASP A 115 31.31 -27.82 -44.69
C ASP A 115 32.02 -27.46 -43.36
N VAL A 116 33.26 -27.93 -43.16
CA VAL A 116 34.08 -27.54 -42.01
C VAL A 116 34.63 -26.11 -42.15
N THR A 117 35.04 -25.74 -43.37
CA THR A 117 35.67 -24.45 -43.69
C THR A 117 34.72 -23.27 -43.42
N LYS A 118 33.40 -23.48 -43.52
CA LYS A 118 32.36 -22.50 -43.13
C LYS A 118 32.51 -22.01 -41.69
N ASN A 119 32.96 -22.86 -40.78
CA ASN A 119 33.11 -22.54 -39.35
C ASN A 119 34.58 -22.37 -38.95
N PHE A 120 35.48 -23.14 -39.56
CA PHE A 120 36.92 -23.14 -39.29
C PHE A 120 37.70 -23.00 -40.61
N PRO A 121 37.93 -21.76 -41.09
CA PRO A 121 38.69 -21.53 -42.31
C PRO A 121 40.11 -22.14 -42.24
N ARG A 122 40.52 -22.87 -43.29
CA ARG A 122 41.87 -23.49 -43.36
C ARG A 122 43.00 -22.48 -43.55
N GLU A 123 42.69 -21.29 -44.07
CA GLU A 123 43.64 -20.17 -44.25
C GLU A 123 43.99 -19.45 -42.94
N GLY A 124 43.36 -19.83 -41.83
CA GLY A 124 43.54 -19.24 -40.51
C GLY A 124 42.41 -18.29 -40.12
N GLY A 125 42.24 -18.09 -38.82
CA GLY A 125 41.13 -17.30 -38.26
C GLY A 125 39.88 -18.13 -37.95
N GLN A 126 38.88 -17.47 -37.37
CA GLN A 126 37.60 -18.05 -37.00
C GLN A 126 36.49 -17.09 -37.42
N THR A 127 35.32 -17.62 -37.78
CA THR A 127 34.18 -16.75 -38.09
C THR A 127 33.72 -16.00 -36.84
N SER A 128 33.07 -14.84 -37.02
CA SER A 128 32.49 -14.06 -35.93
C SER A 128 31.55 -14.90 -35.04
N LYS A 129 30.84 -15.87 -35.62
CA LYS A 129 29.97 -16.80 -34.88
C LYS A 129 30.77 -17.72 -33.96
N VAL A 130 31.89 -18.26 -34.44
CA VAL A 130 32.77 -19.11 -33.62
C VAL A 130 33.44 -18.30 -32.51
N LEU A 131 33.82 -17.05 -32.78
CA LEU A 131 34.36 -16.13 -31.76
C LEU A 131 33.31 -15.83 -30.69
N GLN A 132 32.07 -15.51 -31.07
CA GLN A 132 30.96 -15.30 -30.12
C GLN A 132 30.73 -16.52 -29.23
N PHE A 133 30.67 -17.73 -29.79
CA PHE A 133 30.49 -18.92 -28.97
C PHE A 133 31.70 -19.23 -28.07
N GLN A 134 32.91 -18.84 -28.47
CA GLN A 134 34.10 -18.95 -27.62
C GLN A 134 34.08 -17.95 -26.46
N SER A 135 33.64 -16.72 -26.70
CA SER A 135 33.41 -15.73 -25.64
C SER A 135 32.37 -16.24 -24.65
N TRP A 136 31.23 -16.76 -25.13
CA TRP A 136 30.22 -17.37 -24.27
C TRP A 136 30.75 -18.57 -23.48
N ARG A 137 31.59 -19.41 -24.10
CA ARG A 137 32.26 -20.52 -23.40
C ARG A 137 33.20 -20.04 -22.29
N ALA A 138 33.90 -18.92 -22.51
CA ALA A 138 34.82 -18.35 -21.53
C ALA A 138 34.08 -17.65 -20.38
N LEU A 139 32.98 -16.96 -20.68
CA LEU A 139 32.15 -16.28 -19.69
C LEU A 139 31.28 -17.24 -18.87
N HIS A 140 30.82 -18.34 -19.45
CA HIS A 140 29.94 -19.31 -18.79
C HIS A 140 30.42 -19.75 -17.38
N PRO A 141 31.68 -20.17 -17.13
CA PRO A 141 32.10 -20.52 -15.78
C PRO A 141 32.04 -19.35 -14.79
N ILE A 142 32.34 -18.11 -15.23
CA ILE A 142 32.29 -16.91 -14.38
C ILE A 142 30.84 -16.61 -13.99
N ILE A 143 29.94 -16.60 -14.98
CA ILE A 143 28.51 -16.34 -14.77
C ILE A 143 27.90 -17.44 -13.90
N THR A 144 28.30 -18.71 -14.09
CA THR A 144 27.83 -19.83 -13.25
C THR A 144 28.27 -19.67 -11.80
N VAL A 145 29.50 -19.23 -11.53
CA VAL A 145 29.95 -18.94 -10.15
C VAL A 145 29.13 -17.80 -9.54
N ALA A 146 28.91 -16.71 -10.30
CA ALA A 146 28.07 -15.61 -9.86
C ALA A 146 26.63 -16.07 -9.57
N PHE A 147 26.04 -16.91 -10.43
CA PHE A 147 24.72 -17.49 -10.24
C PHE A 147 24.61 -18.27 -8.94
N PHE A 148 25.58 -19.14 -8.62
CA PHE A 148 25.55 -19.90 -7.36
C PHE A 148 25.76 -19.02 -6.12
N ALA A 149 26.58 -17.97 -6.22
CA ALA A 149 26.75 -17.01 -5.14
C ALA A 149 25.46 -16.22 -4.87
N VAL A 150 24.81 -15.71 -5.93
CA VAL A 150 23.53 -15.02 -5.82
C VAL A 150 22.41 -15.97 -5.39
N LEU A 151 22.40 -17.23 -5.83
CA LEU A 151 21.44 -18.25 -5.38
C LEU A 151 21.58 -18.50 -3.88
N ALA A 152 22.81 -18.67 -3.38
CA ALA A 152 23.06 -18.85 -1.95
C ALA A 152 22.60 -17.64 -1.15
N TRP A 153 22.87 -16.43 -1.65
CA TRP A 153 22.38 -15.20 -1.02
C TRP A 153 20.86 -15.09 -1.06
N HIS A 154 20.21 -15.36 -2.20
CA HIS A 154 18.75 -15.35 -2.34
C HIS A 154 18.08 -16.33 -1.39
N VAL A 155 18.61 -17.56 -1.25
CA VAL A 155 18.09 -18.54 -0.28
C VAL A 155 18.27 -18.03 1.16
N TRP A 156 19.42 -17.45 1.49
CA TRP A 156 19.66 -16.88 2.82
C TRP A 156 18.72 -15.71 3.12
N ASP A 157 18.53 -14.82 2.15
CA ASP A 157 17.68 -13.63 2.22
C ASP A 157 16.19 -13.99 2.38
N VAL A 158 15.69 -14.90 1.53
CA VAL A 158 14.30 -15.42 1.60
C VAL A 158 14.02 -16.11 2.94
N LEU A 159 15.03 -16.76 3.55
CA LEU A 159 14.93 -17.35 4.88
C LEU A 159 15.05 -16.32 6.02
N GLY A 160 15.01 -15.02 5.72
CA GLY A 160 15.06 -13.94 6.71
C GLY A 160 16.46 -13.60 7.19
N GLY A 161 17.51 -14.08 6.50
CA GLY A 161 18.90 -13.84 6.90
C GLY A 161 19.27 -12.35 6.97
N THR A 162 18.78 -11.55 6.02
CA THR A 162 19.03 -10.10 6.00
C THR A 162 18.38 -9.40 7.20
N GLN A 163 17.11 -9.70 7.49
CA GLN A 163 16.42 -9.18 8.68
C GLN A 163 17.11 -9.62 9.96
N ALA A 164 17.55 -10.88 10.06
CA ALA A 164 18.24 -11.38 11.24
C ALA A 164 19.63 -10.76 11.45
N ALA A 165 20.31 -10.33 10.38
CA ALA A 165 21.65 -9.78 10.45
C ALA A 165 21.70 -8.25 10.57
N PHE A 166 20.69 -7.56 10.01
CA PHE A 166 20.69 -6.10 9.86
C PHE A 166 19.36 -5.44 10.21
N GLY A 167 18.33 -6.22 10.58
CA GLY A 167 17.05 -5.68 10.99
C GLY A 167 17.14 -5.03 12.36
N ASP A 168 16.52 -3.85 12.46
CA ASP A 168 16.21 -3.16 13.70
C ASP A 168 14.72 -3.36 14.04
N GLU A 169 14.32 -3.15 15.30
CA GLU A 169 12.92 -3.23 15.74
C GLU A 169 12.00 -2.32 14.91
N LYS A 170 12.51 -1.13 14.53
CA LYS A 170 11.81 -0.14 13.68
C LYS A 170 11.67 -0.58 12.22
N THR A 171 12.34 -1.66 11.82
CA THR A 171 12.22 -2.28 10.48
C THR A 171 11.42 -3.58 10.52
N ALA A 172 10.91 -3.97 11.69
CA ALA A 172 10.04 -5.13 11.87
C ALA A 172 8.57 -4.80 11.61
N PHE A 173 8.27 -3.78 10.83
CA PHE A 173 6.92 -3.41 10.43
C PHE A 173 6.86 -3.34 8.92
N VAL A 174 5.74 -3.77 8.33
CA VAL A 174 5.59 -3.81 6.89
C VAL A 174 5.09 -2.45 6.42
N ALA A 175 5.88 -1.76 5.60
CA ALA A 175 5.46 -0.52 4.94
C ALA A 175 4.29 -0.78 3.98
N SER A 176 3.33 0.15 3.94
CA SER A 176 2.09 0.05 3.17
C SER A 176 2.36 -0.10 1.66
N ASP A 177 3.41 0.54 1.14
CA ASP A 177 3.87 0.35 -0.23
C ASP A 177 4.23 -1.11 -0.55
N SER A 178 4.64 -1.93 0.43
CA SER A 178 4.92 -3.35 0.23
C SER A 178 3.65 -4.15 -0.11
N CYS A 179 2.47 -3.65 0.29
CA CYS A 179 1.18 -4.25 -0.05
C CYS A 179 0.82 -4.00 -1.52
N SER A 180 1.33 -2.91 -2.13
CA SER A 180 1.05 -2.55 -3.53
C SER A 180 1.62 -3.55 -4.54
N ASP A 181 2.54 -4.40 -4.10
CA ASP A 181 3.03 -5.51 -4.92
C ASP A 181 1.90 -6.49 -5.28
N CYS A 182 0.85 -6.62 -4.46
CA CYS A 182 -0.31 -7.50 -4.73
C CYS A 182 -1.66 -6.77 -4.74
N HIS A 183 -1.78 -5.62 -4.09
CA HIS A 183 -3.01 -4.88 -3.83
C HIS A 183 -2.91 -3.45 -4.36
N SER A 184 -2.46 -3.28 -5.61
CA SER A 184 -2.13 -1.97 -6.17
C SER A 184 -3.30 -0.97 -6.12
N GLU A 185 -4.51 -1.40 -6.49
CA GLU A 185 -5.72 -0.55 -6.46
C GLU A 185 -6.09 -0.09 -5.04
N ILE A 186 -6.00 -0.99 -4.05
CA ILE A 186 -6.27 -0.65 -2.63
C ILE A 186 -5.23 0.35 -2.10
N VAL A 187 -3.96 0.14 -2.42
CA VAL A 187 -2.90 1.05 -1.98
C VAL A 187 -3.03 2.41 -2.68
N GLU A 188 -3.47 2.46 -3.93
CA GLU A 188 -3.78 3.71 -4.63
C GLU A 188 -4.92 4.47 -3.93
N ASP A 189 -6.01 3.79 -3.59
CA ASP A 189 -7.11 4.36 -2.80
C ASP A 189 -6.62 4.90 -1.46
N TRP A 190 -5.85 4.09 -0.71
CA TRP A 190 -5.29 4.49 0.58
C TRP A 190 -4.39 5.72 0.46
N LYS A 191 -3.53 5.81 -0.56
CA LYS A 191 -2.65 6.98 -0.77
C LYS A 191 -3.43 8.30 -0.97
N LEU A 192 -4.68 8.24 -1.43
CA LEU A 192 -5.57 9.39 -1.61
C LEU A 192 -6.41 9.71 -0.37
N SER A 193 -6.24 8.94 0.70
CA SER A 193 -7.00 9.08 1.94
C SER A 193 -6.32 10.03 2.93
N SER A 194 -7.12 10.60 3.82
CA SER A 194 -6.60 11.34 4.98
C SER A 194 -5.83 10.46 5.97
N MET A 195 -5.97 9.13 5.88
CA MET A 195 -5.24 8.17 6.71
C MET A 195 -3.76 8.06 6.31
N ALA A 196 -3.47 8.00 5.00
CA ALA A 196 -2.09 8.05 4.50
C ALA A 196 -1.43 9.40 4.78
N GLU A 197 -2.23 10.47 4.75
CA GLU A 197 -1.77 11.84 5.04
C GLU A 197 -1.87 12.20 6.53
N ALA A 198 -2.11 11.25 7.44
CA ALA A 198 -2.33 11.57 8.85
C ALA A 198 -1.16 12.34 9.49
N GLN A 199 0.07 12.16 9.00
CA GLN A 199 1.25 12.89 9.48
C GLN A 199 1.57 14.16 8.69
N THR A 200 1.22 14.20 7.41
CA THR A 200 1.73 15.15 6.42
C THR A 200 0.64 16.00 5.77
N GLY A 201 -0.62 15.80 6.16
CA GLY A 201 -1.72 16.64 5.71
C GLY A 201 -1.53 18.08 6.19
N THR A 202 -1.84 19.04 5.31
CA THR A 202 -1.56 20.47 5.54
C THR A 202 -2.12 20.99 6.88
N ILE A 203 -3.29 20.51 7.28
CA ILE A 203 -3.92 20.89 8.55
C ILE A 203 -3.11 20.39 9.74
N MET A 204 -2.61 19.14 9.69
CA MET A 204 -1.82 18.55 10.76
C MET A 204 -0.46 19.26 10.90
N GLU A 205 0.22 19.49 9.78
CA GLU A 205 1.49 20.24 9.75
C GLU A 205 1.35 21.66 10.33
N ALA A 206 0.20 22.31 10.13
CA ALA A 206 -0.07 23.63 10.67
C ALA A 206 -0.48 23.60 12.14
N GLN A 207 -1.32 22.64 12.55
CA GLN A 207 -1.96 22.62 13.86
C GLN A 207 -1.05 22.05 14.95
N LEU A 208 -0.37 20.92 14.71
CA LEU A 208 0.35 20.19 15.74
C LEU A 208 1.43 21.03 16.44
N PRO A 209 2.32 21.76 15.73
CA PRO A 209 3.37 22.55 16.39
C PRO A 209 2.79 23.69 17.25
N ILE A 210 1.66 24.28 16.82
CA ILE A 210 1.00 25.36 17.56
C ILE A 210 0.36 24.79 18.83
N THR A 211 -0.39 23.68 18.71
CA THR A 211 -1.06 23.05 19.86
C THR A 211 -0.06 22.61 20.92
N ILE A 212 1.02 21.92 20.52
CA ILE A 212 2.06 21.47 21.47
C ILE A 212 2.78 22.66 22.11
N GLY A 213 3.13 23.69 21.32
CA GLY A 213 3.81 24.88 21.83
C GLY A 213 2.98 25.71 22.82
N GLU A 214 1.68 25.88 22.55
CA GLU A 214 0.76 26.57 23.47
C GLU A 214 0.55 25.76 24.76
N ASN A 215 0.35 24.44 24.66
CA ASN A 215 0.20 23.58 25.84
C ASN A 215 1.47 23.54 26.69
N GLN A 216 2.65 23.52 26.07
CA GLN A 216 3.93 23.63 26.78
C GLN A 216 4.04 24.99 27.50
N THR A 217 3.67 26.08 26.84
CA THR A 217 3.67 27.43 27.44
C THR A 217 2.71 27.53 28.64
N LEU A 218 1.54 26.90 28.53
CA LEU A 218 0.56 26.82 29.62
C LEU A 218 1.09 26.00 30.79
N ALA A 219 1.71 24.85 30.53
CA ALA A 219 2.35 24.03 31.55
C ALA A 219 3.44 24.80 32.32
N GLU A 220 4.31 25.52 31.61
CA GLU A 220 5.35 26.36 32.21
C GLU A 220 4.77 27.52 33.04
N THR A 221 3.61 28.05 32.64
CA THR A 221 2.98 29.23 33.27
C THR A 221 2.12 28.87 34.49
N LEU A 222 1.35 27.78 34.41
CA LEU A 222 0.36 27.38 35.40
C LEU A 222 0.91 26.42 36.47
N GLY A 223 2.06 25.80 36.21
CA GLY A 223 2.82 25.03 37.19
C GLY A 223 2.55 23.53 37.15
N ALA A 224 2.83 22.86 38.28
CA ALA A 224 2.96 21.40 38.32
C ALA A 224 1.70 20.62 37.91
N ASP A 225 0.52 21.12 38.28
CA ASP A 225 -0.75 20.45 37.97
C ASP A 225 -1.00 20.48 36.45
N GLN A 226 -0.80 21.64 35.81
CA GLN A 226 -0.89 21.76 34.35
C GLN A 226 0.19 20.96 33.61
N GLN A 227 1.39 20.86 34.17
CA GLN A 227 2.46 20.03 33.62
C GLN A 227 2.07 18.55 33.62
N ALA A 228 1.40 18.06 34.66
CA ALA A 228 0.96 16.66 34.72
C ALA A 228 -0.06 16.35 33.60
N ILE A 229 -0.99 17.25 33.33
CA ILE A 229 -1.97 17.15 32.23
C ILE A 229 -1.26 17.14 30.88
N PHE A 230 -0.27 18.01 30.70
CA PHE A 230 0.53 18.02 29.47
C PHE A 230 1.31 16.72 29.27
N ASP A 231 1.97 16.24 30.33
CA ASP A 231 2.77 15.01 30.28
C ASP A 231 1.92 13.76 29.97
N SER A 232 0.65 13.73 30.42
CA SER A 232 -0.27 12.62 30.14
C SER A 232 -0.90 12.68 28.74
N SER A 233 -1.14 13.88 28.20
CA SER A 233 -1.93 14.07 26.97
C SER A 233 -1.13 14.42 25.72
N ALA A 234 0.15 14.84 25.83
CA ALA A 234 0.91 15.32 24.69
C ALA A 234 1.08 14.28 23.55
N LYS A 235 1.08 12.98 23.90
CA LYS A 235 1.18 11.89 22.92
C LYS A 235 -0.14 11.54 22.21
N SER A 236 -1.28 12.08 22.64
CA SER A 236 -2.58 11.74 22.06
C SER A 236 -2.63 11.97 20.55
N CYS A 237 -1.97 13.03 20.06
CA CYS A 237 -1.89 13.31 18.63
C CYS A 237 -1.16 12.19 17.86
N ILE A 238 0.03 11.80 18.31
CA ILE A 238 0.87 10.85 17.59
C ILE A 238 0.37 9.41 17.71
N ASN A 239 -0.34 9.07 18.80
CA ASN A 239 -0.96 7.74 18.97
C ASN A 239 -1.99 7.45 17.88
N CYS A 240 -2.73 8.46 17.41
CA CYS A 240 -3.73 8.32 16.35
C CYS A 240 -3.21 8.69 14.96
N HIS A 241 -2.18 9.52 14.83
CA HIS A 241 -1.67 9.97 13.53
C HIS A 241 -0.43 9.21 13.04
N ALA A 242 0.23 8.47 13.92
CA ALA A 242 1.40 7.66 13.61
C ALA A 242 1.53 6.44 14.55
N PRO A 243 0.51 5.57 14.69
CA PRO A 243 0.45 4.53 15.71
C PRO A 243 1.62 3.54 15.69
N VAL A 244 2.19 3.27 14.50
CA VAL A 244 3.35 2.39 14.36
C VAL A 244 4.63 3.05 14.90
N GLY A 245 4.77 4.37 14.69
CA GLY A 245 5.95 5.13 15.08
C GLY A 245 5.89 5.67 16.52
N ALA A 246 4.70 6.00 17.02
CA ALA A 246 4.49 6.62 18.33
C ALA A 246 5.17 5.90 19.51
N PRO A 247 5.22 4.54 19.58
CA PRO A 247 5.95 3.83 20.62
C PRO A 247 7.46 4.10 20.61
N PHE A 248 8.03 4.49 19.46
CA PHE A 248 9.46 4.77 19.29
C PHE A 248 9.83 6.24 19.47
N ALA A 249 8.83 7.14 19.59
CA ALA A 249 9.07 8.55 19.90
C ALA A 249 9.39 8.70 21.41
N GLU A 250 10.65 8.99 21.73
CA GLU A 250 11.10 9.18 23.12
C GLU A 250 10.56 10.49 23.72
N ASP A 251 10.39 11.51 22.88
CA ASP A 251 9.90 12.84 23.24
C ASP A 251 8.36 12.89 23.17
N ILE A 252 7.71 13.34 24.23
CA ILE A 252 6.25 13.54 24.26
C ILE A 252 5.81 14.72 23.38
N THR A 253 6.74 15.61 23.02
CA THR A 253 6.53 16.79 22.17
C THR A 253 6.94 16.56 20.71
N ALA A 254 7.21 15.29 20.34
CA ALA A 254 7.58 14.92 18.99
C ALA A 254 6.55 15.43 17.97
N LEU A 255 7.05 16.10 16.94
CA LEU A 255 6.25 16.54 15.80
C LEU A 255 6.27 15.49 14.69
N LEU A 256 5.32 15.63 13.77
CA LEU A 256 5.16 14.77 12.59
C LEU A 256 5.60 15.53 11.32
N PRO A 257 6.11 14.83 10.29
CA PRO A 257 6.53 13.42 10.32
C PRO A 257 7.80 13.22 11.16
N PHE A 258 8.00 12.00 11.66
CA PHE A 258 9.01 11.74 12.70
C PHE A 258 10.47 11.84 12.25
N ASP A 259 10.74 11.73 10.94
CA ASP A 259 12.08 11.83 10.36
C ASP A 259 12.43 13.25 9.87
N ALA A 260 11.52 14.22 10.03
CA ALA A 260 11.77 15.61 9.67
C ALA A 260 12.74 16.30 10.64
N GLU A 261 13.64 17.13 10.11
CA GLU A 261 14.51 17.98 10.94
C GLU A 261 13.66 18.96 11.76
N GLY A 262 13.95 19.07 13.06
CA GLY A 262 13.17 19.86 14.00
C GLY A 262 11.95 19.14 14.57
N SER A 263 11.75 17.85 14.26
CA SER A 263 10.63 17.10 14.82
C SER A 263 10.85 16.64 16.27
N ALA A 264 12.09 16.68 16.78
CA ALA A 264 12.40 16.53 18.20
C ALA A 264 12.63 17.88 18.90
N ALA A 265 12.40 17.97 20.21
CA ALA A 265 12.62 19.20 20.99
C ALA A 265 14.07 19.72 20.97
N ASP A 266 15.05 18.85 20.70
CA ASP A 266 16.46 19.23 20.58
C ASP A 266 16.85 19.80 19.20
N GLY A 267 15.87 19.90 18.28
CA GLY A 267 16.04 20.34 16.89
C GLY A 267 16.51 19.22 15.96
N GLY A 268 16.67 17.99 16.45
CA GLY A 268 16.94 16.80 15.66
C GLY A 268 15.69 16.17 15.04
N VAL A 269 15.72 14.85 14.88
CA VAL A 269 14.58 14.05 14.40
C VAL A 269 14.00 13.25 15.57
N ALA A 270 12.67 13.18 15.68
CA ALA A 270 11.98 12.45 16.74
C ALA A 270 12.29 10.95 16.71
N ILE A 271 12.40 10.36 15.51
CA ILE A 271 12.77 8.95 15.34
C ILE A 271 13.85 8.84 14.28
N SER A 272 15.00 8.26 14.65
CA SER A 272 16.04 7.88 13.70
C SER A 272 15.93 6.40 13.30
N GLY A 273 16.13 6.10 12.01
CA GLY A 273 16.08 4.75 11.45
C GLY A 273 14.65 4.25 11.16
N GLY A 274 14.46 2.96 10.91
CA GLY A 274 13.16 2.41 10.53
C GLY A 274 12.81 2.58 9.05
N ASN A 275 11.60 2.17 8.69
CA ASN A 275 11.06 2.29 7.33
C ASN A 275 9.82 3.20 7.30
N ALA A 276 9.16 3.29 6.13
CA ALA A 276 8.01 4.16 5.94
C ALA A 276 6.85 3.91 6.92
N SER A 277 6.60 2.66 7.34
CA SER A 277 5.54 2.37 8.33
C SER A 277 5.75 3.10 9.66
N VAL A 278 7.00 3.23 10.12
CA VAL A 278 7.35 3.95 11.34
C VAL A 278 7.38 5.47 11.11
N GLN A 279 7.81 5.89 9.92
CA GLN A 279 8.21 7.29 9.70
C GLN A 279 7.17 8.16 8.99
N SER A 280 6.36 7.58 8.10
CA SER A 280 5.62 8.38 7.12
C SER A 280 4.28 7.80 6.63
N ASP A 281 3.96 6.54 6.89
CA ASP A 281 2.72 5.92 6.40
C ASP A 281 1.46 6.45 7.11
N GLY A 282 1.59 7.23 8.18
CA GLY A 282 0.42 7.64 8.97
C GLY A 282 -0.35 6.44 9.53
N ILE A 283 -1.62 6.32 9.15
CA ILE A 283 -2.45 5.13 9.39
C ILE A 283 -2.31 4.21 8.18
N GLY A 284 -1.33 3.30 8.24
CA GLY A 284 -1.01 2.35 7.17
C GLY A 284 -1.81 1.04 7.23
N CYS A 285 -1.60 0.16 6.25
CA CYS A 285 -2.36 -1.10 6.14
C CYS A 285 -2.31 -1.94 7.43
N ILE A 286 -1.11 -2.05 8.02
CA ILE A 286 -0.89 -2.87 9.22
C ILE A 286 -1.47 -2.24 10.49
N SER A 287 -1.76 -0.93 10.49
CA SER A 287 -2.43 -0.29 11.63
C SER A 287 -3.80 -0.93 11.86
N CYS A 288 -4.52 -1.25 10.77
CA CYS A 288 -5.83 -1.88 10.81
C CYS A 288 -5.75 -3.41 10.68
N HIS A 289 -5.02 -3.93 9.69
CA HIS A 289 -5.07 -5.36 9.36
C HIS A 289 -4.24 -6.27 10.27
N THR A 290 -3.62 -5.75 11.35
CA THR A 290 -3.02 -6.60 12.38
C THR A 290 -3.87 -6.74 13.64
N GLN A 291 -5.10 -6.20 13.65
CA GLN A 291 -5.99 -6.28 14.80
C GLN A 291 -6.77 -7.61 14.80
N GLU A 292 -6.36 -8.51 15.70
CA GLU A 292 -7.02 -9.82 15.91
C GLU A 292 -8.37 -9.66 16.63
N SER A 293 -8.40 -8.80 17.64
CA SER A 293 -9.55 -8.50 18.49
C SER A 293 -9.95 -7.03 18.31
N PRO A 294 -11.22 -6.67 18.60
CA PRO A 294 -11.59 -5.27 18.71
C PRO A 294 -10.70 -4.53 19.72
N PRO A 295 -10.18 -3.33 19.40
CA PRO A 295 -9.36 -2.57 20.33
C PRO A 295 -10.13 -2.21 21.61
N ALA A 296 -9.46 -2.29 22.76
CA ALA A 296 -10.03 -1.84 24.03
C ALA A 296 -10.44 -0.37 23.99
N GLU A 297 -11.36 -0.08 24.88
CA GLU A 297 -12.10 1.16 24.94
C GLU A 297 -11.27 2.37 25.42
N LEU A 298 -10.17 2.11 26.13
CA LEU A 298 -9.12 3.10 26.44
C LEU A 298 -8.33 3.58 25.20
N ALA A 299 -8.47 2.93 24.04
CA ALA A 299 -7.66 3.25 22.87
C ALA A 299 -8.08 4.56 22.17
N GLY A 300 -9.13 5.25 22.62
CA GLY A 300 -9.56 6.55 22.08
C GLY A 300 -8.50 7.68 22.14
N PHE A 301 -7.53 7.55 23.05
CA PHE A 301 -6.30 8.35 23.07
C PHE A 301 -5.04 7.51 23.32
N GLY A 302 -5.21 6.24 23.68
CA GLY A 302 -4.14 5.29 23.94
C GLY A 302 -3.41 4.80 22.67
N PRO A 303 -2.23 4.18 22.84
CA PRO A 303 -1.50 3.61 21.70
C PRO A 303 -2.25 2.41 21.12
N LEU A 304 -2.50 2.42 19.81
CA LEU A 304 -3.03 1.25 19.10
C LEU A 304 -1.95 0.16 18.98
N PRO A 305 -2.16 -1.06 19.48
CA PRO A 305 -1.18 -2.13 19.37
C PRO A 305 -1.05 -2.57 17.90
N VAL A 306 0.11 -2.33 17.28
CA VAL A 306 0.39 -2.82 15.93
C VAL A 306 1.38 -3.97 15.98
N ALA A 307 1.05 -5.10 15.37
CA ALA A 307 1.91 -6.27 15.40
C ALA A 307 3.13 -6.06 14.51
N SER A 308 4.32 -6.28 15.07
CA SER A 308 5.56 -6.36 14.28
C SER A 308 5.59 -7.65 13.46
N GLN A 309 5.96 -7.55 12.19
CA GLN A 309 6.01 -8.63 11.21
C GLN A 309 7.32 -8.60 10.40
N GLY A 310 7.74 -9.75 9.89
CA GLY A 310 9.00 -9.84 9.15
C GLY A 310 8.89 -9.27 7.73
N ALA A 311 9.98 -8.68 7.22
CA ALA A 311 10.04 -8.14 5.85
C ALA A 311 9.69 -9.15 4.72
N ASN A 312 9.76 -10.46 5.00
CA ASN A 312 9.45 -11.52 4.05
C ASN A 312 8.19 -12.34 4.38
N ASN A 313 7.61 -12.12 5.56
CA ASN A 313 6.38 -12.75 6.03
C ASN A 313 5.61 -11.72 6.85
N PHE A 314 4.52 -11.20 6.28
CA PHE A 314 3.71 -10.17 6.90
C PHE A 314 2.77 -10.73 7.98
N GLY A 315 2.91 -12.00 8.36
CA GLY A 315 2.14 -12.60 9.44
C GLY A 315 0.70 -12.92 9.06
N ILE A 316 -0.21 -12.85 10.02
CA ILE A 316 -1.65 -12.95 9.79
C ILE A 316 -2.17 -11.53 9.55
N GLN A 317 -2.97 -11.37 8.50
CA GLN A 317 -3.71 -10.15 8.23
C GLN A 317 -5.20 -10.43 8.49
N TYR A 318 -5.85 -9.52 9.20
CA TYR A 318 -7.23 -9.68 9.64
C TYR A 318 -8.19 -8.88 8.77
N GLY A 319 -9.37 -9.43 8.52
CA GLY A 319 -10.39 -8.83 7.68
C GLY A 319 -11.47 -9.84 7.29
N PRO A 320 -12.53 -9.40 6.57
CA PRO A 320 -13.61 -10.28 6.16
C PRO A 320 -13.09 -11.52 5.42
N LEU A 321 -13.42 -12.72 5.93
CA LEU A 321 -13.04 -13.97 5.30
C LEU A 321 -14.09 -14.41 4.28
N PHE A 322 -13.70 -14.45 3.02
CA PHE A 322 -14.56 -14.95 1.93
C PHE A 322 -14.24 -16.44 1.67
N GLU A 323 -15.21 -17.31 1.98
CA GLU A 323 -15.11 -18.76 1.77
C GLU A 323 -15.64 -19.23 0.41
N ASP A 324 -16.46 -18.43 -0.28
CA ASP A 324 -16.94 -18.73 -1.64
C ASP A 324 -16.72 -17.53 -2.58
N PRO A 325 -15.80 -17.64 -3.55
CA PRO A 325 -14.86 -18.75 -3.77
C PRO A 325 -13.65 -18.72 -2.80
N ASP A 326 -13.05 -19.90 -2.59
CA ASP A 326 -11.88 -20.12 -1.70
C ASP A 326 -10.80 -19.03 -1.83
N PRO A 327 -10.14 -18.64 -0.71
CA PRO A 327 -8.99 -17.74 -0.73
C PRO A 327 -7.89 -18.17 -1.68
N VAL A 328 -7.36 -17.20 -2.43
CA VAL A 328 -6.15 -17.38 -3.21
C VAL A 328 -5.00 -17.69 -2.23
N PRO A 329 -4.24 -18.78 -2.40
CA PRO A 329 -3.14 -19.09 -1.48
C PRO A 329 -2.02 -18.05 -1.63
N VAL A 330 -1.77 -17.25 -0.58
CA VAL A 330 -0.73 -16.21 -0.59
C VAL A 330 0.49 -16.65 0.23
N PRO A 331 1.72 -16.62 -0.31
CA PRO A 331 2.92 -17.03 0.44
C PRO A 331 3.40 -16.00 1.48
N LYS A 332 2.91 -14.77 1.40
CA LYS A 332 3.43 -13.60 2.13
C LYS A 332 2.73 -13.35 3.46
N HIS A 333 1.46 -13.69 3.57
CA HIS A 333 0.68 -13.55 4.79
C HIS A 333 -0.44 -14.59 4.82
N GLY A 334 -0.91 -14.91 6.03
CA GLY A 334 -2.18 -15.58 6.25
C GLY A 334 -3.34 -14.58 6.28
N MET A 335 -4.56 -15.11 6.26
CA MET A 335 -5.79 -14.35 6.47
C MET A 335 -6.60 -15.04 7.57
N ASP A 336 -7.20 -14.26 8.45
CA ASP A 336 -8.06 -14.73 9.54
C ASP A 336 -9.16 -13.67 9.80
N PRO A 337 -10.42 -14.06 10.08
CA PRO A 337 -11.46 -13.10 10.41
C PRO A 337 -11.32 -12.47 11.81
N GLY A 338 -10.35 -12.91 12.62
CA GLY A 338 -10.17 -12.42 13.98
C GLY A 338 -11.09 -13.13 14.97
N ASN A 339 -11.00 -12.71 16.23
CA ASN A 339 -11.82 -13.29 17.29
C ASN A 339 -13.31 -12.98 17.08
N ASP A 340 -14.16 -14.00 17.28
CA ASP A 340 -15.61 -13.90 17.14
C ASP A 340 -16.12 -13.36 15.78
N ASP A 341 -15.29 -13.42 14.73
CA ASP A 341 -15.63 -12.99 13.36
C ASP A 341 -16.02 -11.49 13.26
N TRP A 342 -15.52 -10.63 14.16
CA TRP A 342 -15.90 -9.21 14.26
C TRP A 342 -15.59 -8.39 12.98
N TRP A 343 -14.62 -8.85 12.18
CA TRP A 343 -14.34 -8.24 10.87
C TRP A 343 -15.42 -8.50 9.82
N SER A 344 -16.30 -9.49 10.02
CA SER A 344 -17.31 -9.88 9.04
C SER A 344 -18.48 -8.90 8.93
N THR A 345 -18.73 -8.10 9.98
CA THR A 345 -19.80 -7.10 9.99
C THR A 345 -19.23 -5.68 10.03
N THR A 346 -19.88 -4.76 9.32
CA THR A 346 -19.46 -3.35 9.33
C THR A 346 -19.75 -2.67 10.67
N VAL A 347 -20.75 -3.14 11.40
CA VAL A 347 -21.10 -2.62 12.73
C VAL A 347 -20.02 -3.00 13.75
N GLU A 348 -19.70 -4.27 13.92
CA GLU A 348 -18.67 -4.70 14.90
C GLU A 348 -17.29 -4.15 14.54
N SER A 349 -16.92 -4.17 13.25
CA SER A 349 -15.64 -3.60 12.81
C SER A 349 -15.51 -2.09 12.98
N SER A 350 -16.60 -1.37 13.26
CA SER A 350 -16.56 0.07 13.53
C SER A 350 -15.79 0.41 14.81
N GLN A 351 -15.67 -0.52 15.77
CA GLN A 351 -14.90 -0.31 17.01
C GLN A 351 -13.42 0.02 16.73
N LEU A 352 -12.87 -0.49 15.62
CA LEU A 352 -11.54 -0.11 15.17
C LEU A 352 -11.43 1.38 14.86
N CYS A 353 -12.47 1.95 14.25
CA CYS A 353 -12.51 3.38 13.96
C CYS A 353 -12.58 4.19 15.27
N GLY A 354 -13.33 3.68 16.26
CA GLY A 354 -13.49 4.28 17.58
C GLY A 354 -12.17 4.52 18.31
N ALA A 355 -11.17 3.64 18.13
CA ALA A 355 -9.82 3.81 18.66
C ALA A 355 -9.10 5.11 18.19
N CYS A 356 -9.57 5.79 17.14
CA CYS A 356 -9.04 7.12 16.77
C CYS A 356 -10.16 8.16 16.55
N HIS A 357 -11.42 7.76 16.71
CA HIS A 357 -12.60 8.59 16.49
C HIS A 357 -13.44 8.80 17.74
N ASN A 358 -12.91 8.42 18.90
CA ASN A 358 -13.43 8.74 20.22
C ASN A 358 -12.34 9.32 21.14
N VAL A 359 -12.01 10.62 20.99
CA VAL A 359 -10.88 11.25 21.67
C VAL A 359 -11.39 12.20 22.76
N LYS A 360 -11.22 11.81 24.02
CA LYS A 360 -11.45 12.63 25.21
C LYS A 360 -10.14 12.67 26.00
N VAL A 361 -9.86 13.80 26.64
CA VAL A 361 -8.66 14.01 27.44
C VAL A 361 -9.10 14.28 28.87
N ASP A 362 -8.67 13.39 29.77
CA ASP A 362 -8.77 13.54 31.21
C ASP A 362 -7.92 14.74 31.67
N VAL A 363 -8.59 15.84 32.04
CA VAL A 363 -7.92 17.11 32.38
C VAL A 363 -7.73 17.27 33.88
N ASP A 364 -8.61 16.74 34.71
CA ASP A 364 -8.57 16.98 36.15
C ASP A 364 -7.89 15.82 36.92
N GLY A 365 -7.70 14.68 36.25
CA GLY A 365 -7.01 13.49 36.74
C GLY A 365 -7.85 12.63 37.69
N ASP A 366 -9.17 12.80 37.74
CA ASP A 366 -10.07 11.93 38.48
C ASP A 366 -10.46 10.65 37.69
N GLY A 367 -10.23 10.70 36.37
CA GLY A 367 -10.30 9.59 35.44
C GLY A 367 -11.60 9.59 34.64
N LEU A 368 -11.58 9.04 33.42
CA LEU A 368 -12.82 8.76 32.69
C LEU A 368 -13.63 7.67 33.42
N SER A 369 -14.96 7.70 33.25
CA SER A 369 -15.95 6.87 33.95
C SER A 369 -15.41 5.47 34.36
N PRO A 370 -15.35 5.12 35.66
CA PRO A 370 -14.75 3.87 36.09
C PRO A 370 -15.65 2.66 35.79
N ILE A 371 -15.25 1.84 34.82
CA ILE A 371 -15.81 0.49 34.63
C ILE A 371 -14.83 -0.54 35.19
N GLU A 372 -15.35 -1.61 35.82
CA GLU A 372 -14.57 -2.71 36.41
C GLU A 372 -13.93 -3.60 35.30
N VAL A 373 -12.97 -3.05 34.56
CA VAL A 373 -12.09 -3.82 33.67
C VAL A 373 -10.66 -3.88 34.21
N GLU A 374 -9.90 -4.92 33.87
CA GLU A 374 -8.50 -5.02 34.30
C GLU A 374 -7.71 -3.84 33.73
N ALA A 375 -7.19 -2.97 34.62
CA ALA A 375 -6.34 -1.85 34.24
C ALA A 375 -5.19 -2.32 33.31
N GLY A 376 -5.19 -1.83 32.07
CA GLY A 376 -4.21 -2.19 31.05
C GLY A 376 -4.64 -3.27 30.05
N SER A 377 -5.92 -3.66 30.00
CA SER A 377 -6.46 -4.45 28.89
C SER A 377 -6.38 -3.65 27.57
N THR A 378 -5.96 -4.32 26.50
CA THR A 378 -5.99 -3.80 25.12
C THR A 378 -7.12 -4.41 24.28
N GLU A 379 -7.97 -5.24 24.89
CA GLU A 379 -9.11 -5.92 24.27
C GLU A 379 -10.42 -5.51 24.97
N ASP A 380 -11.51 -5.44 24.21
CA ASP A 380 -12.88 -5.38 24.74
C ASP A 380 -13.13 -6.64 25.59
N SER A 381 -13.26 -6.43 26.90
CA SER A 381 -13.32 -7.52 27.87
C SER A 381 -14.74 -7.98 28.19
N ASP A 382 -15.77 -7.22 27.78
CA ASP A 382 -17.17 -7.53 28.03
C ASP A 382 -17.94 -7.97 26.76
N GLY A 383 -17.37 -7.70 25.57
CA GLY A 383 -17.85 -8.12 24.27
C GLY A 383 -19.13 -7.40 23.82
N ASN A 384 -19.39 -6.20 24.34
CA ASN A 384 -20.57 -5.41 24.02
C ASN A 384 -20.37 -4.52 22.77
N PHE A 385 -19.13 -4.38 22.27
CA PHE A 385 -18.74 -3.49 21.16
C PHE A 385 -19.07 -2.00 21.39
N ILE A 386 -19.16 -1.59 22.65
CA ILE A 386 -19.33 -0.21 23.12
C ILE A 386 -17.92 0.31 23.50
N LEU A 387 -17.75 1.63 23.58
CA LEU A 387 -16.55 2.26 24.12
C LEU A 387 -16.91 3.08 25.37
N ASP A 388 -17.56 2.45 26.35
CA ASP A 388 -18.01 3.07 27.60
C ASP A 388 -16.90 3.31 28.65
N GLU A 389 -15.70 2.73 28.53
CA GLU A 389 -14.56 3.07 29.41
C GLU A 389 -13.93 4.45 29.14
N ASN A 390 -14.29 5.10 28.04
CA ASN A 390 -13.81 6.43 27.66
C ASN A 390 -14.91 7.47 27.86
N GLU A 391 -15.91 7.22 28.72
CA GLU A 391 -17.01 8.16 28.95
C GLU A 391 -16.65 9.28 29.91
N LEU A 392 -17.20 10.46 29.63
CA LEU A 392 -17.00 11.64 30.47
C LEU A 392 -17.46 11.32 31.89
N ASP A 393 -16.58 11.63 32.83
CA ASP A 393 -16.87 11.71 34.24
C ASP A 393 -17.98 12.76 34.50
N ASP A 394 -18.93 12.45 35.39
CA ASP A 394 -19.84 13.42 36.04
C ASP A 394 -19.96 13.08 37.54
N ASP A 395 -18.96 12.40 38.12
CA ASP A 395 -19.00 11.92 39.51
C ASP A 395 -18.93 13.10 40.50
N ASP A 396 -18.41 14.25 40.06
CA ASP A 396 -18.32 15.49 40.82
C ASP A 396 -19.45 16.51 40.53
N GLY A 397 -20.27 16.27 39.50
CA GLY A 397 -21.38 17.11 39.08
C GLY A 397 -21.05 18.19 38.05
N GLY A 398 -19.88 18.11 37.39
CA GLY A 398 -19.52 18.87 36.21
C GLY A 398 -18.82 18.00 35.15
N ILE A 399 -18.95 18.38 33.88
CA ILE A 399 -18.11 17.85 32.79
C ILE A 399 -16.90 18.79 32.72
N ASP A 400 -15.74 18.36 33.19
CA ASP A 400 -14.49 19.15 33.19
C ASP A 400 -13.39 18.59 32.28
N ASP A 401 -13.63 17.43 31.66
CA ASP A 401 -12.78 16.85 30.63
C ASP A 401 -12.90 17.50 29.24
N ILE A 402 -11.81 17.44 28.49
CA ILE A 402 -11.76 17.98 27.13
C ILE A 402 -12.24 16.92 26.14
N VAL A 403 -13.39 17.19 25.55
CA VAL A 403 -13.88 16.46 24.37
C VAL A 403 -13.20 17.00 23.11
N LEU A 404 -12.31 16.20 22.51
CA LEU A 404 -11.71 16.53 21.22
C LEU A 404 -12.54 16.01 20.05
N LYS A 405 -13.14 14.81 20.19
CA LYS A 405 -13.90 14.13 19.13
C LYS A 405 -14.76 13.00 19.71
N THR A 406 -16.03 12.92 19.34
CA THR A 406 -17.00 11.91 19.84
C THR A 406 -17.75 11.21 18.71
N ALA A 407 -17.16 11.18 17.51
CA ALA A 407 -17.85 10.66 16.32
C ALA A 407 -18.29 9.20 16.49
N TYR A 408 -17.53 8.41 17.24
CA TYR A 408 -17.89 7.04 17.57
C TYR A 408 -19.05 6.94 18.56
N ASP A 409 -19.05 7.72 19.65
CA ASP A 409 -20.18 7.74 20.61
C ASP A 409 -21.48 8.15 19.93
N GLU A 410 -21.41 9.17 19.07
CA GLU A 410 -22.55 9.60 18.25
C GLU A 410 -23.08 8.46 17.37
N TRP A 411 -22.18 7.62 16.86
CA TRP A 411 -22.51 6.43 16.09
C TRP A 411 -23.09 5.30 16.94
N GLN A 412 -22.58 5.07 18.14
CA GLN A 412 -23.15 4.10 19.07
C GLN A 412 -24.58 4.49 19.47
N ASP A 413 -24.83 5.77 19.73
CA ASP A 413 -26.17 6.30 19.96
C ASP A 413 -27.10 6.00 18.78
N TYR A 414 -26.61 6.22 17.55
CA TYR A 414 -27.34 5.87 16.34
C TYR A 414 -27.68 4.37 16.28
N VAL A 415 -26.71 3.49 16.50
CA VAL A 415 -26.91 2.04 16.49
C VAL A 415 -27.94 1.63 17.55
N ALA A 416 -27.75 2.07 18.79
CA ALA A 416 -28.65 1.76 19.91
C ALA A 416 -30.08 2.29 19.69
N GLY A 417 -30.20 3.44 19.03
CA GLY A 417 -31.48 4.09 18.75
C GLY A 417 -32.12 3.71 17.41
N PHE A 418 -31.48 2.87 16.58
CA PHE A 418 -31.90 2.63 15.20
C PHE A 418 -33.31 2.06 15.10
N GLU A 419 -33.62 1.00 15.85
CA GLU A 419 -34.95 0.37 15.83
C GLU A 419 -36.05 1.33 16.27
N ALA A 420 -35.79 2.11 17.32
CA ALA A 420 -36.79 2.98 17.93
C ALA A 420 -37.02 4.28 17.14
N ARG A 421 -36.00 4.80 16.43
CA ARG A 421 -36.02 6.13 15.81
C ARG A 421 -36.04 6.10 14.28
N ILE A 422 -35.48 5.07 13.66
CA ILE A 422 -35.13 5.08 12.23
C ILE A 422 -35.86 3.99 11.45
N LEU A 423 -35.98 2.77 12.00
CA LEU A 423 -36.52 1.61 11.28
C LEU A 423 -37.95 1.86 10.73
N ASP A 424 -38.80 2.52 11.52
CA ASP A 424 -40.19 2.83 11.13
C ASP A 424 -40.37 4.19 10.42
N ASP A 425 -39.29 4.95 10.18
CA ASP A 425 -39.37 6.22 9.45
C ASP A 425 -39.71 5.96 7.97
N PRO A 426 -40.80 6.52 7.41
CA PRO A 426 -41.16 6.33 6.00
C PRO A 426 -40.11 6.81 5.00
N ARG A 427 -39.12 7.61 5.45
CA ARG A 427 -38.00 8.11 4.66
C ARG A 427 -36.78 7.18 4.73
N ASN A 428 -36.74 6.24 5.67
CA ASN A 428 -35.64 5.30 5.83
C ASN A 428 -35.71 4.18 4.78
N SER A 429 -34.56 3.83 4.22
CA SER A 429 -34.39 2.70 3.29
C SER A 429 -33.53 1.57 3.86
N LEU A 430 -33.06 1.71 5.09
CA LEU A 430 -32.14 0.77 5.74
C LEU A 430 -32.91 -0.27 6.56
N GLU A 431 -32.52 -1.54 6.42
CA GLU A 431 -33.09 -2.65 7.21
C GLU A 431 -32.33 -2.90 8.52
N ALA A 432 -31.12 -2.37 8.65
CA ALA A 432 -30.22 -2.49 9.79
C ALA A 432 -29.34 -1.24 9.91
N PRO A 433 -28.77 -0.94 11.09
CA PRO A 433 -27.81 0.14 11.23
C PRO A 433 -26.58 -0.11 10.34
N LEU A 434 -25.96 1.00 9.91
CA LEU A 434 -24.76 1.02 9.08
C LEU A 434 -23.53 1.13 9.96
N GLY A 435 -22.44 0.46 9.56
CA GLY A 435 -21.13 0.69 10.15
C GLY A 435 -20.39 1.86 9.50
N CYS A 436 -19.29 2.30 10.12
CA CYS A 436 -18.39 3.32 9.57
C CYS A 436 -18.01 3.03 8.11
N ASN A 437 -17.69 1.78 7.82
CA ASN A 437 -17.19 1.33 6.53
C ASN A 437 -18.27 1.34 5.43
N ASP A 438 -19.56 1.44 5.78
CA ASP A 438 -20.63 1.54 4.77
C ASP A 438 -20.68 2.91 4.10
N CYS A 439 -20.32 3.97 4.83
CA CYS A 439 -20.29 5.33 4.32
C CYS A 439 -18.87 5.78 3.95
N HIS A 440 -17.88 5.48 4.78
CA HIS A 440 -16.51 5.97 4.61
C HIS A 440 -15.63 5.09 3.72
N MET A 441 -16.03 3.83 3.49
CA MET A 441 -15.39 2.92 2.53
C MET A 441 -16.42 2.46 1.48
N PRO A 442 -16.93 3.39 0.65
CA PRO A 442 -18.06 3.10 -0.22
C PRO A 442 -17.69 2.08 -1.31
N LEU A 443 -18.71 1.38 -1.81
CA LEU A 443 -18.59 0.51 -2.98
C LEU A 443 -18.50 1.39 -4.26
N PRO A 444 -17.42 1.32 -5.06
CA PRO A 444 -17.28 2.17 -6.25
C PRO A 444 -18.20 1.80 -7.43
N SER A 445 -18.89 0.64 -7.38
CA SER A 445 -19.86 0.15 -8.39
C SER A 445 -20.67 -1.05 -7.82
N ASP A 446 -21.22 -1.96 -8.65
CA ASP A 446 -22.02 -3.16 -8.31
C ASP A 446 -21.36 -4.16 -7.32
N GLY A 447 -20.21 -3.82 -6.74
CA GLY A 447 -19.70 -4.38 -5.49
C GLY A 447 -18.49 -5.28 -5.65
N ASP A 448 -18.43 -6.10 -6.69
CA ASP A 448 -17.45 -7.21 -6.75
C ASP A 448 -16.35 -7.01 -7.80
N GLN A 449 -15.09 -7.10 -7.38
CA GLN A 449 -13.92 -7.11 -8.26
C GLN A 449 -12.75 -7.91 -7.67
N PRO A 450 -11.72 -8.26 -8.46
CA PRO A 450 -10.53 -8.91 -7.93
C PRO A 450 -9.77 -7.99 -6.95
N ILE A 451 -9.56 -8.47 -5.73
CA ILE A 451 -8.84 -7.73 -4.67
C ILE A 451 -7.31 -7.80 -4.81
N VAL A 452 -6.82 -8.75 -5.61
CA VAL A 452 -5.39 -8.97 -5.86
C VAL A 452 -5.05 -8.77 -7.34
N ASP A 453 -3.87 -8.22 -7.61
CA ASP A 453 -3.37 -7.95 -8.96
C ASP A 453 -3.04 -9.26 -9.71
N PHE A 454 -2.59 -10.29 -9.00
CA PHE A 454 -2.26 -11.61 -9.55
C PHE A 454 -2.61 -12.73 -8.58
N ALA A 455 -2.79 -13.93 -9.12
CA ALA A 455 -2.91 -15.15 -8.35
C ALA A 455 -1.75 -16.11 -8.68
N PRO A 456 -1.18 -16.81 -7.69
CA PRO A 456 -0.09 -17.73 -7.93
C PRO A 456 -0.53 -18.93 -8.77
N GLY A 457 0.41 -19.50 -9.53
CA GLY A 457 0.22 -20.77 -10.24
C GLY A 457 -0.81 -20.74 -11.38
N LEU A 458 -1.10 -19.56 -11.95
CA LEU A 458 -2.16 -19.35 -12.97
C LEU A 458 -3.57 -19.62 -12.44
N LEU A 459 -3.77 -19.53 -11.12
CA LEU A 459 -5.11 -19.58 -10.53
C LEU A 459 -5.95 -18.38 -11.00
N SER A 460 -7.27 -18.53 -10.98
CA SER A 460 -8.19 -17.40 -11.19
C SER A 460 -8.10 -16.44 -10.01
N ARG A 461 -8.26 -15.15 -10.29
CA ARG A 461 -8.48 -14.13 -9.27
C ARG A 461 -10.00 -14.03 -9.07
N PRO A 462 -10.53 -14.45 -7.92
CA PRO A 462 -11.97 -14.36 -7.69
C PRO A 462 -12.39 -12.91 -7.47
N ASP A 463 -13.58 -12.57 -7.97
CA ASP A 463 -14.23 -11.31 -7.62
C ASP A 463 -14.72 -11.39 -6.18
N ARG A 464 -14.57 -10.30 -5.44
CA ARG A 464 -15.03 -10.15 -4.05
C ARG A 464 -15.50 -8.74 -3.84
N THR A 465 -16.33 -8.56 -2.81
CA THR A 465 -16.82 -7.23 -2.45
C THR A 465 -15.65 -6.31 -2.12
N TYR A 466 -15.47 -5.30 -2.97
CA TYR A 466 -14.44 -4.29 -2.84
C TYR A 466 -15.03 -3.03 -2.24
N ARG A 467 -14.46 -2.62 -1.12
CA ARG A 467 -14.74 -1.32 -0.50
C ARG A 467 -13.56 -0.40 -0.75
N SER A 468 -13.85 0.84 -1.15
CA SER A 468 -12.81 1.83 -1.37
C SER A 468 -12.02 2.08 -0.09
N HIS A 469 -10.69 2.17 -0.21
CA HIS A 469 -9.80 2.52 0.90
C HIS A 469 -9.41 4.00 0.87
N MET A 470 -10.20 4.86 0.21
CA MET A 470 -10.02 6.31 0.27
C MET A 470 -10.44 6.91 1.62
N PHE A 471 -11.16 6.15 2.45
CA PHE A 471 -11.65 6.57 3.78
C PHE A 471 -12.24 7.98 3.75
N VAL A 472 -13.22 8.18 2.85
CA VAL A 472 -13.64 9.52 2.46
C VAL A 472 -14.14 10.31 3.66
N GLY A 473 -13.54 11.46 3.91
CA GLY A 473 -13.93 12.42 4.94
C GLY A 473 -13.89 13.83 4.37
N VAL A 474 -14.08 14.84 5.20
CA VAL A 474 -14.06 16.25 4.73
C VAL A 474 -12.65 16.80 4.48
N ASP A 475 -11.63 16.18 5.06
CA ASP A 475 -10.24 16.62 4.93
C ASP A 475 -9.54 16.02 3.72
N TYR A 476 -8.55 16.75 3.20
CA TYR A 476 -7.62 16.35 2.16
C TYR A 476 -6.40 17.27 2.19
N ASN A 477 -5.32 16.91 1.50
CA ASN A 477 -4.18 17.79 1.34
C ASN A 477 -4.58 19.06 0.59
N LEU A 478 -4.35 20.22 1.20
CA LEU A 478 -4.64 21.50 0.55
C LEU A 478 -3.50 21.92 -0.38
N ASP A 479 -2.35 21.26 -0.34
CA ASP A 479 -1.28 21.43 -1.32
C ASP A 479 -1.60 20.67 -2.60
N VAL A 480 -1.98 21.39 -3.64
CA VAL A 480 -2.28 20.82 -4.97
C VAL A 480 -1.05 20.12 -5.57
N GLU A 481 0.17 20.60 -5.28
CA GLU A 481 1.39 20.00 -5.81
C GLU A 481 1.60 18.57 -5.29
N HIS A 482 1.00 18.22 -4.14
CA HIS A 482 0.97 16.86 -3.60
C HIS A 482 0.41 15.85 -4.61
N TYR A 483 -0.72 16.17 -5.25
CA TYR A 483 -1.39 15.29 -6.20
C TYR A 483 -0.70 15.26 -7.58
N GLU A 484 0.19 16.22 -7.86
CA GLU A 484 1.00 16.24 -9.08
C GLU A 484 2.31 15.44 -8.96
N GLN A 485 2.60 14.86 -7.79
CA GLN A 485 3.82 14.11 -7.54
C GLN A 485 3.88 12.80 -8.33
N SER A 486 5.11 12.38 -8.67
CA SER A 486 5.35 11.11 -9.36
C SER A 486 4.89 9.93 -8.51
N GLY A 487 3.85 9.23 -8.96
CA GLY A 487 3.29 8.07 -8.27
C GLY A 487 1.77 8.14 -8.07
N PHE A 488 1.19 9.33 -8.18
CA PHE A 488 -0.26 9.52 -8.26
C PHE A 488 -0.77 9.44 -9.71
N PRO A 489 -2.03 9.02 -9.91
CA PRO A 489 -2.68 9.11 -11.21
C PRO A 489 -2.96 10.59 -11.58
N ASP A 490 -3.00 10.90 -12.88
CA ASP A 490 -3.22 12.27 -13.38
C ASP A 490 -4.57 12.89 -12.92
N ASP A 491 -5.53 12.07 -12.53
CA ASP A 491 -6.86 12.45 -12.03
C ASP A 491 -6.99 12.34 -10.49
N ALA A 492 -5.89 12.20 -9.75
CA ALA A 492 -5.89 12.03 -8.29
C ALA A 492 -6.71 13.09 -7.53
N LEU A 493 -6.45 14.37 -7.81
CA LEU A 493 -7.18 15.46 -7.17
C LEU A 493 -8.68 15.44 -7.53
N ASP A 494 -9.01 15.17 -8.79
CA ASP A 494 -10.41 15.09 -9.23
C ASP A 494 -11.14 13.96 -8.46
N ARG A 495 -10.53 12.78 -8.31
CA ARG A 495 -11.10 11.67 -7.51
C ARG A 495 -11.30 12.06 -6.04
N VAL A 496 -10.31 12.72 -5.45
CA VAL A 496 -10.37 13.22 -4.06
C VAL A 496 -11.52 14.19 -3.88
N LEU A 497 -11.70 15.14 -4.81
CA LEU A 497 -12.78 16.13 -4.75
C LEU A 497 -14.15 15.51 -5.02
N ASP A 498 -14.26 14.64 -6.03
CA ASP A 498 -15.52 13.98 -6.41
C ASP A 498 -16.06 13.08 -5.29
N ALA A 499 -15.19 12.28 -4.65
CA ALA A 499 -15.59 11.45 -3.51
C ALA A 499 -16.14 12.28 -2.35
N ARG A 500 -15.52 13.44 -2.07
CA ARG A 500 -15.92 14.34 -0.98
C ARG A 500 -17.20 15.08 -1.29
N ALA A 501 -17.36 15.55 -2.53
CA ALA A 501 -18.61 16.11 -3.01
C ALA A 501 -19.75 15.10 -2.85
N ALA A 502 -19.55 13.85 -3.28
CA ALA A 502 -20.53 12.79 -3.13
C ALA A 502 -20.88 12.51 -1.65
N LEU A 503 -19.88 12.44 -0.77
CA LEU A 503 -20.09 12.28 0.67
C LEU A 503 -20.93 13.43 1.23
N LEU A 504 -20.53 14.68 0.98
CA LEU A 504 -21.19 15.88 1.51
C LEU A 504 -22.62 16.05 0.97
N GLU A 505 -22.84 15.81 -0.32
CA GLU A 505 -24.17 15.85 -0.94
C GLU A 505 -25.10 14.76 -0.40
N SER A 506 -24.54 13.63 0.05
CA SER A 506 -25.31 12.54 0.66
C SER A 506 -25.59 12.73 2.16
N ALA A 507 -24.83 13.59 2.86
CA ALA A 507 -24.90 13.73 4.31
C ALA A 507 -26.15 14.47 4.80
N VAL A 508 -26.63 15.46 4.03
CA VAL A 508 -27.72 16.35 4.45
C VAL A 508 -28.72 16.57 3.31
N THR A 509 -30.00 16.49 3.65
CA THR A 509 -31.08 16.96 2.77
C THR A 509 -31.45 18.41 3.12
N LEU A 510 -31.43 19.29 2.11
CA LEU A 510 -31.92 20.67 2.22
C LEU A 510 -33.23 20.83 1.46
N GLU A 511 -34.31 21.22 2.16
CA GLU A 511 -35.62 21.45 1.57
C GLU A 511 -36.13 22.86 1.88
N VAL A 512 -36.67 23.56 0.86
CA VAL A 512 -37.34 24.86 1.03
C VAL A 512 -38.83 24.70 0.73
N VAL A 513 -39.66 24.86 1.77
CA VAL A 513 -41.11 24.72 1.67
C VAL A 513 -41.79 26.08 1.75
N ASP A 514 -42.55 26.45 0.72
CA ASP A 514 -43.38 27.66 0.73
C ASP A 514 -44.57 27.50 1.67
N GLN A 515 -44.62 28.34 2.71
CA GLN A 515 -45.71 28.41 3.67
C GLN A 515 -46.77 29.46 3.27
N GLY A 516 -46.61 30.08 2.10
CA GLY A 516 -47.49 31.12 1.59
C GLY A 516 -47.19 32.48 2.19
N ARG A 517 -48.23 33.22 2.57
CA ARG A 517 -48.10 34.58 3.13
C ARG A 517 -48.64 34.67 4.54
N ASN A 518 -47.90 35.36 5.42
CA ASN A 518 -48.38 35.69 6.76
C ASN A 518 -49.44 36.81 6.72
N ALA A 519 -50.05 37.09 7.89
CA ALA A 519 -51.05 38.15 8.03
C ALA A 519 -50.54 39.56 7.69
N GLY A 520 -49.22 39.78 7.72
CA GLY A 520 -48.54 41.01 7.31
C GLY A 520 -48.26 41.09 5.80
N GLY A 521 -48.61 40.06 5.03
CA GLY A 521 -48.39 39.99 3.58
C GLY A 521 -46.98 39.59 3.16
N GLN A 522 -46.10 39.22 4.11
CA GLN A 522 -44.76 38.71 3.81
C GLN A 522 -44.86 37.25 3.35
N SER A 523 -44.04 36.86 2.38
CA SER A 523 -43.86 35.45 2.06
C SER A 523 -43.13 34.76 3.21
N VAL A 524 -43.54 33.53 3.51
CA VAL A 524 -42.92 32.71 4.55
C VAL A 524 -42.44 31.42 3.92
N GLN A 525 -41.18 31.09 4.17
CA GLN A 525 -40.54 29.87 3.72
C GLN A 525 -39.98 29.15 4.94
N THR A 526 -40.14 27.83 4.96
CA THR A 526 -39.44 26.96 5.91
C THR A 526 -38.24 26.36 5.20
N VAL A 527 -37.05 26.57 5.75
CA VAL A 527 -35.85 25.87 5.30
C VAL A 527 -35.61 24.72 6.27
N THR A 528 -35.73 23.49 5.79
CA THR A 528 -35.45 22.27 6.55
C THR A 528 -34.05 21.80 6.20
N VAL A 529 -33.19 21.70 7.21
CA VAL A 529 -31.89 21.03 7.12
C VAL A 529 -32.04 19.72 7.86
N GLN A 530 -31.91 18.60 7.16
CA GLN A 530 -32.05 17.27 7.73
C GLN A 530 -30.72 16.53 7.58
N ASN A 531 -30.08 16.19 8.71
CA ASN A 531 -29.09 15.11 8.71
C ASN A 531 -29.82 13.83 8.26
N ASN A 532 -29.29 13.16 7.24
CA ASN A 532 -29.91 11.95 6.69
C ASN A 532 -29.88 10.75 7.64
N LEU A 533 -29.47 10.94 8.90
CA LEU A 533 -29.47 9.97 10.01
C LEU A 533 -28.60 8.75 9.72
N LEU A 534 -27.44 8.94 9.08
CA LEU A 534 -26.60 7.86 8.54
C LEU A 534 -25.40 7.47 9.42
N GLY A 535 -25.45 7.69 10.73
CA GLY A 535 -24.36 7.28 11.61
C GLY A 535 -24.14 8.23 12.77
N HIS A 536 -23.69 9.45 12.53
CA HIS A 536 -23.25 10.37 13.59
C HIS A 536 -23.85 11.79 13.41
N ASN A 537 -23.50 12.74 14.27
CA ASN A 537 -23.99 14.11 14.17
C ASN A 537 -23.42 14.81 12.92
N PHE A 538 -24.06 15.92 12.52
CA PHE A 538 -23.60 16.74 11.41
C PHE A 538 -23.44 18.21 11.85
N PRO A 539 -22.23 18.79 11.72
CA PRO A 539 -20.96 18.11 11.44
C PRO A 539 -20.45 17.34 12.68
N THR A 540 -19.74 16.22 12.47
CA THR A 540 -18.95 15.52 13.51
C THR A 540 -17.44 15.79 13.31
N GLY A 541 -16.61 15.30 14.22
CA GLY A 541 -15.15 15.34 14.12
C GLY A 541 -14.51 16.22 15.19
N PHE A 542 -13.41 16.90 14.83
CA PHE A 542 -12.65 17.71 15.77
C PHE A 542 -13.45 18.93 16.24
N ALA A 543 -13.77 18.97 17.53
CA ALA A 543 -14.81 19.82 18.13
C ALA A 543 -14.66 21.32 17.85
N PHE A 544 -13.43 21.81 17.69
CA PHE A 544 -13.15 23.24 17.54
C PHE A 544 -13.03 23.71 16.08
N ALA A 545 -13.00 22.78 15.12
CA ALA A 545 -12.71 23.09 13.71
C ALA A 545 -13.92 22.93 12.77
N ARG A 546 -14.94 22.14 13.17
CA ARG A 546 -16.06 21.81 12.28
C ARG A 546 -17.28 22.65 12.60
N GLN A 547 -17.71 23.43 11.62
CA GLN A 547 -18.89 24.28 11.73
C GLN A 547 -19.72 24.17 10.46
N PHE A 548 -21.04 24.27 10.63
CA PHE A 548 -21.99 24.40 9.54
C PHE A 548 -22.73 25.72 9.69
N TRP A 549 -22.94 26.43 8.58
CA TRP A 549 -23.81 27.60 8.53
C TRP A 549 -24.79 27.49 7.36
N LEU A 550 -25.99 28.02 7.58
CA LEU A 550 -27.03 28.09 6.56
C LEU A 550 -27.11 29.53 6.04
N GLU A 551 -26.68 29.75 4.80
CA GLU A 551 -26.92 31.01 4.09
C GLU A 551 -28.23 30.94 3.32
N VAL A 552 -29.13 31.91 3.56
CA VAL A 552 -30.41 32.02 2.84
C VAL A 552 -30.43 33.32 2.05
N THR A 553 -30.71 33.24 0.76
CA THR A 553 -30.89 34.39 -0.13
C THR A 553 -32.23 34.29 -0.87
N ALA A 554 -32.78 35.43 -1.29
CA ALA A 554 -33.98 35.46 -2.12
C ALA A 554 -33.86 36.55 -3.19
N GLU A 555 -34.30 36.22 -4.40
CA GLU A 555 -34.28 37.13 -5.55
C GLU A 555 -35.65 37.21 -6.21
N THR A 556 -35.98 38.37 -6.76
CA THR A 556 -37.14 38.53 -7.65
C THR A 556 -36.88 37.86 -9.00
N ALA A 557 -37.93 37.68 -9.81
CA ALA A 557 -37.80 37.06 -11.13
C ALA A 557 -36.89 37.83 -12.11
N ASP A 558 -36.62 39.11 -11.86
CA ASP A 558 -35.68 39.96 -12.59
C ASP A 558 -34.28 40.03 -11.95
N GLY A 559 -33.99 39.19 -10.94
CA GLY A 559 -32.68 39.06 -10.31
C GLY A 559 -32.35 40.15 -9.28
N GLN A 560 -33.35 40.86 -8.75
CA GLN A 560 -33.12 41.82 -7.67
C GLN A 560 -33.22 41.11 -6.32
N GLN A 561 -32.23 41.32 -5.46
CA GLN A 561 -32.27 40.76 -4.11
C GLN A 561 -33.44 41.31 -3.30
N VAL A 562 -34.10 40.42 -2.57
CA VAL A 562 -35.24 40.73 -1.72
C VAL A 562 -34.75 40.90 -0.28
N CYS A 563 -35.31 41.88 0.45
CA CYS A 563 -35.06 41.99 1.87
C CYS A 563 -35.64 40.78 2.61
N LEU A 564 -34.78 39.96 3.20
CA LEU A 564 -35.18 38.89 4.11
C LEU A 564 -35.54 39.48 5.47
N ALA A 565 -36.67 39.04 6.03
CA ALA A 565 -36.96 39.29 7.43
C ALA A 565 -36.04 38.40 8.28
N ARG A 566 -35.55 38.92 9.41
CA ARG A 566 -34.78 38.09 10.34
C ARG A 566 -35.62 36.88 10.77
N PRO A 567 -35.05 35.67 10.80
CA PRO A 567 -35.75 34.52 11.34
C PRO A 567 -36.15 34.79 12.80
N SER A 568 -37.32 34.31 13.19
CA SER A 568 -37.90 34.57 14.52
C SER A 568 -37.14 33.89 15.66
N SER A 569 -36.27 32.93 15.34
CA SER A 569 -35.38 32.21 16.26
C SER A 569 -34.18 31.67 15.48
N GLY A 570 -32.98 31.74 16.06
CA GLY A 570 -31.84 30.93 15.61
C GLY A 570 -31.97 29.49 16.10
N ILE A 571 -30.96 28.66 15.83
CA ILE A 571 -30.82 27.36 16.49
C ILE A 571 -30.54 27.64 17.98
N ASP A 572 -31.51 27.35 18.84
CA ASP A 572 -31.44 27.58 20.29
C ASP A 572 -30.78 26.36 20.95
N THR A 573 -29.46 26.26 20.79
CA THR A 573 -28.63 25.25 21.44
C THR A 573 -27.45 25.93 22.14
N PRO A 574 -26.87 25.32 23.20
CA PRO A 574 -25.69 25.87 23.87
C PRO A 574 -24.52 26.18 22.91
N CYS A 575 -24.35 25.36 21.87
CA CYS A 575 -23.36 25.56 20.80
C CYS A 575 -23.89 26.31 19.56
N GLY A 576 -25.10 26.87 19.59
CA GLY A 576 -25.65 27.61 18.47
C GLY A 576 -25.01 28.98 18.34
N SER A 577 -24.31 29.27 17.23
CA SER A 577 -23.82 30.61 16.92
C SER A 577 -24.96 31.63 16.68
N GLY A 578 -26.21 31.17 16.63
CA GLY A 578 -27.40 31.98 16.50
C GLY A 578 -27.58 32.52 15.09
N VAL A 579 -28.11 33.74 14.97
CA VAL A 579 -28.26 34.44 13.68
C VAL A 579 -27.15 35.46 13.57
N LEU A 580 -26.29 35.30 12.57
CA LEU A 580 -25.26 36.29 12.23
C LEU A 580 -25.88 37.46 11.45
N GLU A 581 -25.46 38.68 11.77
CA GLU A 581 -25.89 39.92 11.14
C GLU A 581 -25.21 40.17 9.80
N SER A 582 -24.05 39.54 9.56
CA SER A 582 -23.32 39.60 8.30
C SER A 582 -22.34 38.44 8.16
N ALA A 583 -21.92 38.13 6.92
CA ALA A 583 -20.87 37.15 6.64
C ALA A 583 -19.49 37.54 7.20
N GLN A 584 -19.32 38.76 7.71
CA GLN A 584 -18.08 39.24 8.33
C GLN A 584 -18.13 39.20 9.86
N GLU A 585 -19.26 38.80 10.46
CA GLU A 585 -19.35 38.65 11.91
C GLU A 585 -18.53 37.44 12.36
N GLU A 586 -17.80 37.59 13.47
CA GLU A 586 -17.07 36.48 14.05
C GLU A 586 -18.05 35.40 14.51
N LEU A 587 -17.85 34.19 14.00
CA LEU A 587 -18.54 33.01 14.48
C LEU A 587 -18.16 32.79 15.94
N ARG A 588 -19.17 32.82 16.83
CA ARG A 588 -18.95 32.42 18.22
C ARG A 588 -18.62 30.93 18.22
N GLN A 589 -17.44 30.61 18.75
CA GLN A 589 -17.08 29.23 19.06
C GLN A 589 -18.01 28.72 20.17
N CYS A 590 -18.37 27.43 20.12
CA CYS A 590 -19.07 26.83 21.25
C CYS A 590 -18.17 26.91 22.48
N ASP A 591 -18.75 27.31 23.62
CA ASP A 591 -18.09 27.15 24.91
C ASP A 591 -18.41 25.73 25.40
N PRO A 592 -17.44 24.81 25.46
CA PRO A 592 -17.70 23.43 25.89
C PRO A 592 -18.33 23.37 27.28
N ALA A 593 -18.02 24.32 28.17
CA ALA A 593 -18.59 24.42 29.51
C ALA A 593 -20.05 24.93 29.55
N SER A 594 -20.64 25.24 28.39
CA SER A 594 -22.04 25.68 28.27
C SER A 594 -23.02 24.56 27.95
N ILE A 595 -22.51 23.39 27.55
CA ILE A 595 -23.25 22.14 27.32
C ILE A 595 -23.39 21.43 28.67
#